data_AF-A0A9C8H5U3-F1
#
_entry.id   AF-A0A9C8H5U3-F1
#
_cell.length_a   1.000
_cell.length_b   1.000
_cell.length_c   1.000
_cell.angle_alpha   90.00
_cell.angle_beta   90.00
_cell.angle_gamma   90.00
#
_symmetry.space_group_name_H-M   'P 1'
#
loop_
_entity.id
_entity.type
_entity.pdbx_description
1 polymer ?
#
loop_
_entity_poly.entity_id
_entity_poly.type
_entity_poly.pdbx_seq_one_letter_code
_entity_poly.pdbx_strand_id
1 'polypeptide(L)'
;MPVLPWAAWQAWVPNLAMPAVCLLIAFGTAAPNPLSFGGARDDRFDPARPGIAGLTRHPLLWALALWAAAHAFANPDLAHLLMFGGLAGFAILGTRIIDRRNRRLLGVAEWQRLAASTSNLPLAAFAAGRWRPRRGPALARLIIAVALWAMLVFSHAPVIGVSPVPTYF
;
A
#
# COMPACT_ATOMS: atom_id res chain seq x y z
N MET A 1 -2.52 -22.92 -16.83
CA MET A 1 -1.20 -23.19 -17.46
C MET A 1 -0.16 -22.32 -16.77
N PRO A 2 0.89 -22.92 -16.17
CA PRO A 2 1.98 -22.16 -15.59
C PRO A 2 2.71 -21.37 -16.68
N VAL A 3 2.95 -20.08 -16.43
CA VAL A 3 3.72 -19.20 -17.32
C VAL A 3 5.20 -19.26 -17.00
N LEU A 4 5.54 -19.47 -15.72
CA LEU A 4 6.89 -19.74 -15.24
C LEU A 4 6.87 -20.95 -14.30
N PRO A 5 7.97 -21.73 -14.19
CA PRO A 5 8.07 -22.81 -13.22
C PRO A 5 8.00 -22.24 -11.81
N TRP A 6 7.25 -22.92 -10.94
CA TRP A 6 7.20 -22.55 -9.53
C TRP A 6 8.49 -22.97 -8.81
N ALA A 7 8.96 -22.13 -7.90
CA ALA A 7 10.09 -22.41 -7.03
C ALA A 7 9.82 -21.91 -5.61
N ALA A 8 10.27 -22.66 -4.60
CA ALA A 8 9.99 -22.38 -3.18
C ALA A 8 10.41 -20.96 -2.75
N TRP A 9 11.42 -20.37 -3.37
CA TRP A 9 11.84 -19.01 -3.05
C TRP A 9 10.80 -17.94 -3.41
N GLN A 10 9.92 -18.20 -4.39
CA GLN A 10 8.86 -17.26 -4.77
C GLN A 10 7.84 -17.05 -3.64
N ALA A 11 7.63 -18.06 -2.79
CA ALA A 11 6.78 -17.95 -1.61
C ALA A 11 7.34 -16.96 -0.56
N TRP A 12 8.64 -16.65 -0.57
CA TRP A 12 9.20 -15.60 0.30
C TRP A 12 8.79 -14.18 -0.14
N VAL A 13 8.41 -13.97 -1.40
CA VAL A 13 8.08 -12.63 -1.92
C VAL A 13 6.87 -12.02 -1.18
N PRO A 14 5.72 -12.71 -1.05
CA PRO A 14 4.64 -12.25 -0.16
C PRO A 14 5.08 -12.08 1.29
N ASN A 15 5.87 -13.01 1.85
CA ASN A 15 6.32 -12.91 3.25
C ASN A 15 7.10 -11.62 3.54
N LEU A 16 7.92 -11.16 2.59
CA LEU A 16 8.67 -9.90 2.70
C LEU A 16 7.79 -8.67 2.42
N ALA A 17 6.86 -8.77 1.47
CA ALA A 17 6.00 -7.64 1.08
C ALA A 17 4.86 -7.37 2.08
N MET A 18 4.28 -8.42 2.66
CA MET A 18 3.06 -8.32 3.48
C MET A 18 3.20 -7.47 4.74
N PRO A 19 4.32 -7.47 5.48
CA PRO A 19 4.53 -6.52 6.58
C PRO A 19 4.40 -5.06 6.13
N ALA A 20 4.96 -4.71 4.97
CA ALA A 20 4.85 -3.36 4.42
C ALA A 20 3.40 -3.04 3.98
N VAL A 21 2.71 -4.01 3.36
CA VAL A 21 1.28 -3.89 3.02
C VAL A 21 0.44 -3.62 4.27
N CYS A 22 0.65 -4.40 5.35
CA CYS A 22 -0.09 -4.25 6.59
C CYS A 22 0.19 -2.91 7.27
N LEU A 23 1.44 -2.42 7.23
CA LEU A 23 1.79 -1.08 7.69
C LEU A 23 1.07 0.01 6.89
N LEU A 24 1.06 -0.09 5.56
CA LEU A 24 0.35 0.88 4.71
C LEU A 24 -1.15 0.89 4.98
N ILE A 25 -1.77 -0.27 5.21
CA ILE A 25 -3.20 -0.37 5.57
C ILE A 25 -3.43 0.24 6.96
N ALA A 26 -2.66 -0.19 7.97
CA ALA A 26 -2.85 0.25 9.35
C ALA A 26 -2.57 1.76 9.53
N PHE A 27 -1.66 2.34 8.75
CA PHE A 27 -1.38 3.77 8.78
C PHE A 27 -2.23 4.59 7.82
N GLY A 28 -2.65 4.02 6.69
CA GLY A 28 -3.47 4.68 5.67
C GLY A 28 -4.95 4.77 6.05
N THR A 29 -5.51 3.71 6.61
CA THR A 29 -6.94 3.65 6.93
C THR A 29 -7.30 4.66 8.02
N ALA A 30 -8.35 5.45 7.74
CA ALA A 30 -8.90 6.48 8.61
C ALA A 30 -7.86 7.54 9.08
N ALA A 31 -6.76 7.71 8.34
CA ALA A 31 -5.87 8.84 8.52
C ALA A 31 -6.40 10.05 7.75
N PRO A 32 -6.29 11.29 8.28
CA PRO A 32 -6.62 12.49 7.51
C PRO A 32 -5.84 12.50 6.20
N ASN A 33 -6.54 12.51 5.05
CA ASN A 33 -5.91 12.52 3.74
C ASN A 33 -6.92 12.93 2.64
N PRO A 34 -7.15 14.23 2.42
CA PRO A 34 -8.05 14.73 1.38
C PRO A 34 -7.57 14.41 -0.05
N LEU A 35 -6.32 13.94 -0.20
CA LEU A 35 -5.70 13.68 -1.50
C LEU A 35 -5.94 12.26 -2.01
N SER A 36 -6.54 11.37 -1.22
CA SER A 36 -6.80 9.97 -1.57
C SER A 36 -8.12 9.48 -0.97
N PHE A 37 -8.48 8.23 -1.23
CA PHE A 37 -9.57 7.56 -0.51
C PHE A 37 -9.07 6.81 0.73
N GLY A 38 -10.03 6.41 1.57
CA GLY A 38 -9.80 5.68 2.81
C GLY A 38 -9.31 6.56 3.97
N GLY A 39 -9.19 7.87 3.71
CA GLY A 39 -8.98 8.86 4.75
C GLY A 39 -10.24 9.16 5.55
N ALA A 40 -10.07 9.80 6.69
CA ALA A 40 -11.16 10.28 7.53
C ALA A 40 -10.71 11.52 8.28
N ARG A 41 -11.67 12.42 8.62
CA ARG A 41 -11.38 13.70 9.30
C ARG A 41 -10.39 14.55 8.50
N ASP A 42 -10.68 14.72 7.21
CA ASP A 42 -9.83 15.45 6.26
C ASP A 42 -9.69 16.94 6.60
N ASP A 43 -10.63 17.50 7.37
CA ASP A 43 -10.55 18.81 8.01
C ASP A 43 -9.31 18.97 8.91
N ARG A 44 -8.75 17.87 9.41
CA ARG A 44 -7.57 17.84 10.28
C ARG A 44 -6.26 17.61 9.53
N PHE A 45 -6.29 17.54 8.20
CA PHE A 45 -5.09 17.32 7.42
C PHE A 45 -4.19 18.55 7.43
N ASP A 46 -2.96 18.36 7.90
CA ASP A 46 -1.90 19.38 7.91
C ASP A 46 -0.87 19.06 6.81
N PRO A 47 -0.76 19.86 5.74
CA PRO A 47 0.21 19.62 4.67
C PRO A 47 1.68 19.70 5.12
N ALA A 48 1.98 20.38 6.23
CA ALA A 48 3.32 20.40 6.82
C ALA A 48 3.59 19.13 7.66
N ARG A 49 2.55 18.40 8.03
CA ARG A 49 2.61 17.16 8.82
C ARG A 49 1.69 16.09 8.22
N PRO A 50 1.92 15.66 6.97
CA PRO A 50 0.99 14.83 6.21
C PRO A 50 0.87 13.38 6.73
N GLY A 51 1.59 13.04 7.82
CA GLY A 51 1.62 11.68 8.36
C GLY A 51 2.04 10.66 7.30
N ILE A 52 1.24 9.60 7.16
CA ILE A 52 1.45 8.54 6.16
C ILE A 52 1.39 9.06 4.72
N ALA A 53 0.63 10.14 4.44
CA ALA A 53 0.54 10.71 3.10
C ALA A 53 1.89 11.31 2.63
N GLY A 54 2.80 11.61 3.57
CA GLY A 54 4.18 11.99 3.28
C GLY A 54 5.03 10.82 2.77
N LEU A 55 4.76 9.59 3.22
CA LEU A 55 5.40 8.38 2.69
C LEU A 55 4.95 8.13 1.25
N THR A 56 3.64 8.12 1.03
CA THR A 56 3.00 8.16 -0.28
C THR A 56 1.59 8.72 -0.13
N ARG A 57 1.16 9.52 -1.10
CA ARG A 57 -0.17 10.13 -1.12
C ARG A 57 -1.30 9.10 -1.12
N HIS A 58 -1.06 7.92 -1.67
CA HIS A 58 -2.07 6.87 -1.85
C HIS A 58 -1.67 5.56 -1.15
N PRO A 59 -1.58 5.53 0.19
CA PRO A 59 -1.04 4.38 0.91
C PRO A 59 -1.84 3.10 0.67
N LEU A 60 -3.17 3.17 0.60
CA LEU A 60 -4.01 1.99 0.37
C LEU A 60 -3.92 1.45 -1.06
N LEU A 61 -3.74 2.31 -2.06
CA LEU A 61 -3.51 1.86 -3.43
C LEU A 61 -2.14 1.23 -3.59
N TRP A 62 -1.11 1.78 -2.93
CA TRP A 62 0.19 1.14 -2.90
C TRP A 62 0.18 -0.17 -2.11
N ALA A 63 -0.62 -0.28 -1.05
CA ALA A 63 -0.85 -1.56 -0.35
C ALA A 63 -1.45 -2.60 -1.30
N LEU A 64 -2.50 -2.25 -2.05
CA LEU A 64 -3.12 -3.12 -3.05
C LEU A 64 -2.14 -3.49 -4.18
N ALA A 65 -1.40 -2.53 -4.70
CA ALA A 65 -0.42 -2.76 -5.76
C ALA A 65 0.70 -3.71 -5.31
N LEU A 66 1.27 -3.49 -4.12
CA LEU A 66 2.33 -4.33 -3.56
C LEU A 66 1.81 -5.74 -3.23
N TRP A 67 0.63 -5.83 -2.63
CA TRP A 67 -0.02 -7.12 -2.35
C TRP A 67 -0.23 -7.90 -3.64
N ALA A 68 -0.86 -7.28 -4.64
CA ALA A 68 -1.18 -7.95 -5.89
C ALA A 68 0.10 -8.37 -6.64
N ALA A 69 1.08 -7.48 -6.76
CA ALA A 69 2.35 -7.81 -7.42
C ALA A 69 3.10 -8.95 -6.71
N ALA A 70 3.14 -8.96 -5.38
CA ALA A 70 3.80 -10.03 -4.63
C ALA A 70 3.10 -11.38 -4.82
N HIS A 71 1.76 -11.41 -4.84
CA HIS A 71 1.00 -12.63 -5.03
C HIS A 71 1.02 -13.13 -6.47
N ALA A 72 1.04 -12.23 -7.46
CA ALA A 72 1.28 -12.59 -8.86
C ALA A 72 2.61 -13.34 -9.03
N PHE A 73 3.63 -12.90 -8.30
CA PHE A 73 4.95 -13.51 -8.35
C PHE A 73 5.03 -14.88 -7.68
N ALA A 74 4.26 -15.08 -6.60
CA ALA A 74 4.16 -16.36 -5.90
C ALA A 74 3.27 -17.39 -6.64
N ASN A 75 2.39 -16.93 -7.52
CA ASN A 75 1.42 -17.76 -8.27
C ASN A 75 1.58 -17.53 -9.78
N PRO A 76 2.62 -18.11 -10.42
CA PRO A 76 3.03 -17.78 -11.78
C PRO A 76 2.22 -18.48 -12.89
N ASP A 77 0.95 -18.80 -12.65
CA ASP A 77 0.04 -19.27 -13.71
C ASP A 77 -0.80 -18.14 -14.30
N LEU A 78 -1.29 -18.37 -15.51
CA LEU A 78 -1.95 -17.33 -16.30
C LEU A 78 -3.17 -16.72 -15.59
N ALA A 79 -3.96 -17.51 -14.86
CA ALA A 79 -5.17 -17.00 -14.22
C ALA A 79 -4.84 -16.02 -13.09
N HIS A 80 -3.88 -16.39 -12.23
CA HIS A 80 -3.42 -15.52 -11.15
C HIS A 80 -2.68 -14.29 -11.67
N LEU A 81 -1.88 -14.42 -12.73
CA LEU A 81 -1.22 -13.27 -13.36
C LEU A 81 -2.21 -12.27 -13.95
N LEU A 82 -3.29 -12.74 -14.59
CA LEU A 82 -4.33 -11.85 -15.10
C LEU A 82 -5.10 -11.16 -13.97
N MET A 83 -5.49 -11.92 -12.94
CA MET A 83 -6.22 -11.38 -11.79
C MET A 83 -5.38 -10.37 -11.00
N PHE A 84 -4.22 -10.79 -10.48
CA PHE A 84 -3.36 -9.94 -9.67
C PHE A 84 -2.69 -8.85 -10.50
N GLY A 85 -2.28 -9.14 -11.74
CA GLY A 85 -1.74 -8.13 -12.66
C GLY A 85 -2.78 -7.05 -12.98
N GLY A 86 -4.04 -7.45 -13.20
CA GLY A 86 -5.17 -6.52 -13.37
C GLY A 86 -5.37 -5.64 -12.14
N LEU A 87 -5.35 -6.22 -10.93
CA LEU A 87 -5.48 -5.47 -9.67
C LEU A 87 -4.29 -4.52 -9.42
N ALA A 88 -3.07 -4.97 -9.69
CA ALA A 88 -1.87 -4.13 -9.57
C ALA A 88 -1.91 -2.96 -10.56
N GLY A 89 -2.26 -3.23 -11.82
CA GLY A 89 -2.46 -2.22 -12.86
C GLY A 89 -3.54 -1.22 -12.49
N PHE A 90 -4.70 -1.72 -12.03
CA PHE A 90 -5.80 -0.91 -11.53
C PHE A 90 -5.34 0.02 -10.40
N ALA A 91 -4.61 -0.52 -9.41
CA ALA A 91 -4.17 0.25 -8.26
C ALA A 91 -3.17 1.36 -8.66
N ILE A 92 -2.18 1.02 -9.50
CA ILE A 92 -1.16 1.95 -9.99
C ILE A 92 -1.78 3.04 -10.87
N LEU A 93 -2.71 2.69 -11.78
CA LEU A 93 -3.44 3.67 -12.59
C LEU A 93 -4.36 4.53 -11.72
N GLY A 94 -5.01 3.92 -10.73
CA GLY A 94 -5.88 4.57 -9.77
C GLY A 94 -5.20 5.75 -9.07
N THR A 95 -3.93 5.61 -8.67
CA THR A 95 -3.18 6.72 -8.04
C THR A 95 -3.13 7.96 -8.94
N ARG A 96 -2.82 7.77 -10.23
CA ARG A 96 -2.71 8.86 -11.20
C ARG A 96 -4.07 9.45 -11.54
N ILE A 97 -5.10 8.61 -11.62
CA ILE A 97 -6.47 9.04 -11.92
C ILE A 97 -7.00 9.90 -10.77
N ILE A 98 -6.81 9.46 -9.51
CA ILE A 98 -7.23 10.22 -8.33
C ILE A 98 -6.48 11.54 -8.25
N ASP A 99 -5.17 11.56 -8.49
CA ASP A 99 -4.41 12.80 -8.56
C ASP A 99 -4.98 13.79 -9.57
N ARG A 100 -5.25 13.32 -10.79
CA ARG A 100 -5.83 14.15 -11.86
C ARG A 100 -7.22 14.65 -11.47
N ARG A 101 -8.06 13.78 -10.88
CA ARG A 101 -9.40 14.13 -10.40
C ARG A 101 -9.34 15.18 -9.30
N ASN A 102 -8.52 14.96 -8.27
CA ASN A 102 -8.40 15.87 -7.13
C ASN A 102 -7.79 17.22 -7.53
N ARG A 103 -6.84 17.25 -8.47
CA ARG A 103 -6.34 18.50 -9.06
C ARG A 103 -7.43 19.32 -9.74
N ARG A 104 -8.40 18.65 -10.39
CA ARG A 104 -9.54 19.32 -11.04
C ARG A 104 -10.57 19.79 -10.02
N LEU A 105 -10.90 18.97 -9.03
CA LEU A 105 -11.94 19.26 -8.04
C LEU A 105 -11.52 20.31 -7.00
N LEU A 106 -10.28 20.25 -6.50
CA LEU A 106 -9.76 21.20 -5.51
C LEU A 106 -9.26 22.50 -6.15
N GLY A 107 -8.98 22.48 -7.45
CA GLY A 107 -8.19 23.51 -8.12
C GLY A 107 -6.69 23.29 -7.94
N VAL A 108 -5.91 23.77 -8.90
CA VAL A 108 -4.46 23.48 -8.99
C VAL A 108 -3.69 24.03 -7.80
N ALA A 109 -3.97 25.27 -7.39
CA ALA A 109 -3.26 25.93 -6.29
C ALA A 109 -3.49 25.21 -4.95
N GLU A 110 -4.74 24.88 -4.64
CA GLU A 110 -5.07 24.20 -3.39
C GLU A 110 -4.54 22.76 -3.36
N TRP A 111 -4.65 22.03 -4.47
CA TRP A 111 -4.03 20.70 -4.57
C TRP A 111 -2.52 20.77 -4.38
N GLN A 112 -1.83 21.75 -4.98
CA GLN A 112 -0.38 21.94 -4.79
C GLN A 112 -0.03 22.24 -3.33
N ARG A 113 -0.82 23.09 -2.65
CA ARG A 113 -0.65 23.41 -1.23
C ARG A 113 -0.78 22.16 -0.36
N LEU A 114 -1.85 21.38 -0.55
CA LEU A 114 -2.10 20.14 0.20
C LEU A 114 -1.06 19.07 -0.11
N ALA A 115 -0.63 18.96 -1.37
CA ALA A 115 0.28 17.92 -1.82
C ALA A 115 1.77 18.25 -1.63
N ALA A 116 2.12 19.44 -1.15
CA ALA A 116 3.49 19.97 -1.09
C ALA A 116 4.50 18.99 -0.46
N SER A 117 4.13 18.40 0.67
CA SER A 117 4.97 17.46 1.43
C SER A 117 4.65 15.99 1.12
N THR A 118 4.04 15.69 -0.03
CA THR A 118 3.64 14.33 -0.43
C THR A 118 4.24 13.95 -1.78
N SER A 119 4.08 12.68 -2.16
CA SER A 119 4.40 12.16 -3.49
C SER A 119 3.50 10.99 -3.81
N ASN A 120 3.16 10.78 -5.08
CA ASN A 120 2.54 9.51 -5.49
C ASN A 120 3.53 8.35 -5.33
N LEU A 121 4.75 8.49 -5.87
CA LEU A 121 5.80 7.48 -5.69
C LEU A 121 6.20 7.39 -4.20
N PRO A 122 6.19 6.18 -3.59
CA PRO A 122 6.59 5.98 -2.21
C PRO A 122 8.01 6.49 -1.95
N LEU A 123 8.22 7.08 -0.77
CA LEU A 123 9.50 7.63 -0.30
C LEU A 123 10.08 8.79 -1.12
N ALA A 124 9.51 9.16 -2.27
CA ALA A 124 10.07 10.21 -3.10
C ALA A 124 9.99 11.62 -2.47
N ALA A 125 8.97 11.89 -1.62
CA ALA A 125 8.92 13.13 -0.85
C ALA A 125 9.98 13.18 0.26
N PHE A 126 10.32 12.02 0.84
CA PHE A 126 11.40 11.88 1.80
C PHE A 126 12.76 12.09 1.15
N ALA A 127 13.01 11.41 0.02
CA ALA A 127 14.25 11.53 -0.75
C ALA A 127 14.49 12.97 -1.25
N ALA A 128 13.42 13.66 -1.66
CA ALA A 128 13.48 15.07 -2.08
C ALA A 128 13.51 16.07 -0.91
N GLY A 129 13.57 15.62 0.35
CA GLY A 129 13.62 16.49 1.53
C GLY A 129 12.34 17.27 1.84
N ARG A 130 11.26 17.06 1.08
CA ARG A 130 9.95 17.74 1.27
C ARG A 130 9.19 17.21 2.49
N TRP A 131 9.49 16.00 2.93
CA TRP A 131 8.88 15.39 4.10
C TRP A 131 9.92 14.72 4.99
N ARG A 132 9.86 15.01 6.29
CA ARG A 132 10.58 14.28 7.32
C ARG A 132 9.63 14.00 8.48
N PRO A 133 9.46 12.74 8.91
CA PRO A 133 8.61 12.43 10.05
C PRO A 133 9.19 13.07 11.32
N ARG A 134 8.39 13.92 11.99
CA ARG A 134 8.82 14.63 13.21
C ARG A 134 8.61 13.84 14.49
N ARG A 135 7.71 12.84 14.44
CA ARG A 135 7.37 11.96 15.55
C ARG A 135 7.54 10.52 15.10
N GLY A 136 7.85 9.65 16.05
CA GLY A 136 7.86 8.21 15.81
C GLY A 136 6.49 7.69 15.35
N PRO A 137 6.45 6.47 14.80
CA PRO A 137 5.21 5.81 14.42
C PRO A 137 4.28 5.67 15.63
N ALA A 138 2.98 5.88 15.42
CA ALA A 138 1.99 5.69 16.48
C ALA A 138 1.93 4.21 16.89
N LEU A 139 2.26 3.91 18.15
CA LEU A 139 2.33 2.54 18.67
C LEU A 139 1.05 1.75 18.42
N ALA A 140 -0.12 2.36 18.63
CA ALA A 140 -1.40 1.72 18.36
C ALA A 140 -1.54 1.25 16.90
N ARG A 141 -1.06 2.04 15.92
CA ARG A 141 -1.10 1.65 14.51
C ARG A 141 -0.07 0.58 14.17
N LEU A 142 1.07 0.56 14.85
CA LEU A 142 2.02 -0.56 14.74
C LEU A 142 1.42 -1.86 15.27
N ILE A 143 0.77 -1.82 16.43
CA ILE A 143 0.08 -2.99 17.02
C ILE A 143 -0.98 -3.51 16.05
N ILE A 144 -1.80 -2.61 15.47
CA ILE A 144 -2.79 -2.99 14.45
C ILE A 144 -2.12 -3.63 13.23
N ALA A 145 -1.01 -3.09 12.74
CA ALA A 145 -0.29 -3.66 11.60
C ALA A 145 0.24 -5.07 11.89
N VAL A 146 0.83 -5.27 13.07
CA VAL A 146 1.34 -6.58 13.52
C VAL A 146 0.20 -7.57 13.72
N ALA A 147 -0.90 -7.15 14.35
CA ALA A 147 -2.07 -7.99 14.53
C ALA A 147 -2.71 -8.38 13.19
N LEU A 148 -2.83 -7.44 12.24
CA LEU A 148 -3.31 -7.70 10.89
C LEU A 148 -2.41 -8.70 10.16
N TRP A 149 -1.10 -8.50 10.23
CA TRP A 149 -0.13 -9.41 9.61
C TRP A 149 -0.22 -10.82 10.21
N ALA A 150 -0.22 -10.94 11.54
CA ALA A 150 -0.35 -12.23 12.22
C ALA A 150 -1.67 -12.91 11.86
N MET A 151 -2.78 -12.18 11.89
CA MET A 151 -4.09 -12.69 11.47
C MET A 151 -4.05 -13.25 10.05
N LEU A 152 -3.44 -12.52 9.10
CA LEU A 152 -3.33 -12.97 7.72
C LEU A 152 -2.46 -14.23 7.59
N VAL A 153 -1.32 -14.31 8.30
CA VAL A 153 -0.46 -15.50 8.29
C VAL A 153 -1.20 -16.72 8.85
N PHE A 154 -1.81 -16.60 10.03
CA PHE A 154 -2.48 -17.74 10.67
C PHE A 154 -3.80 -18.14 9.98
N SER A 155 -4.47 -17.20 9.30
CA SER A 155 -5.71 -17.48 8.56
C SER A 155 -5.47 -17.92 7.12
N HIS A 156 -4.25 -17.80 6.59
CA HIS A 156 -3.99 -18.09 5.18
C HIS A 156 -4.29 -19.56 4.83
N ALA A 157 -3.73 -20.52 5.57
CA ALA A 157 -4.00 -21.93 5.28
C ALA A 157 -5.47 -22.32 5.53
N PRO A 158 -6.12 -21.94 6.65
CA PRO A 158 -7.54 -22.23 6.87
C PRO A 158 -8.51 -21.62 5.84
N VAL A 159 -8.22 -20.42 5.32
CA VAL A 159 -9.13 -19.69 4.43
C VAL A 159 -8.80 -19.89 2.94
N ILE A 160 -7.51 -19.90 2.59
CA ILE A 160 -7.03 -19.97 1.20
C ILE A 160 -6.67 -21.41 0.81
N GLY A 161 -6.40 -22.29 1.78
CA GLY A 161 -6.09 -23.70 1.54
C GLY A 161 -4.61 -23.98 1.25
N VAL A 162 -3.72 -22.99 1.35
CA VAL A 162 -2.27 -23.16 1.12
C VAL A 162 -1.44 -22.50 2.22
N SER A 163 -0.25 -23.02 2.51
CA SER A 163 0.66 -22.41 3.48
C SER A 163 1.20 -21.08 2.97
N PRO A 164 1.18 -19.99 3.79
CA PRO A 164 1.79 -18.72 3.41
C PRO A 164 3.32 -18.75 3.56
N VAL A 165 3.85 -19.65 4.40
CA VAL A 165 5.29 -19.83 4.60
C VAL A 165 5.79 -21.01 3.77
N PRO A 166 7.00 -20.95 3.23
CA PRO A 166 7.59 -22.12 2.59
C PRO A 166 7.73 -23.21 3.64
N THR A 167 6.94 -24.28 3.51
CA THR A 167 7.22 -25.49 4.25
C THR A 167 8.47 -26.09 3.62
N TYR A 168 9.51 -26.31 4.44
CA TYR A 168 10.54 -27.26 4.04
C TYR A 168 9.83 -28.59 3.75
N PHE A 169 10.25 -29.29 2.70
CA PHE A 169 9.79 -30.60 2.21
C PHE A 169 8.66 -30.54 1.17
#